data_AF-A0AAU0RRJ9-F1
#
_entry.id   AF-A0AAU0RRJ9-F1
#
_cell.length_a   1.000
_cell.length_b   1.000
_cell.length_c   1.000
_cell.angle_alpha   90.00
_cell.angle_beta   90.00
_cell.angle_gamma   90.00
#
_symmetry.space_group_name_H-M   'P 1'
#
loop_
_entity.id
_entity.type
_entity.pdbx_description
1 polymer ?
#
loop_
_entity_poly.entity_id
_entity_poly.type
_entity_poly.pdbx_seq_one_letter_code
_entity_poly.pdbx_strand_id
1 'polypeptide(L)'
;MIDPLRVSRLDAAHRQLNLAIRLLFASADPVAIHTLVGAATTILHNASPEHDNGLAPTEFYRMTHKAQNLFKQAGMDLEAMFELDPKDSESLAFWAVMNASELGPLSLEEQLYQQWYIASHLLRGEEHETLLSSALQTFGDLSAKSRREQIQAGARGLAELDASGPSDSTHWKSQGDYQ
;
A
#
# COMPACT_ATOMS: atom_id res chain seq x y z
N MET A 1 24.76 8.26 -20.71
CA MET A 1 23.46 8.15 -21.39
C MET A 1 22.63 7.19 -20.56
N ILE A 2 21.49 7.61 -20.02
CA ILE A 2 20.63 6.71 -19.22
C ILE A 2 19.73 5.98 -20.22
N ASP A 3 19.83 4.65 -20.25
CA ASP A 3 18.98 3.84 -21.11
C ASP A 3 17.51 3.91 -20.67
N PRO A 4 16.55 3.90 -21.60
CA PRO A 4 15.13 3.96 -21.26
C PRO A 4 14.71 2.71 -20.49
N LEU A 5 14.18 2.91 -19.28
CA LEU A 5 13.62 1.84 -18.46
C LEU A 5 12.25 1.42 -19.01
N ARG A 6 12.11 0.14 -19.39
CA ARG A 6 10.80 -0.46 -19.70
C ARG A 6 10.19 -0.98 -18.40
N VAL A 7 9.00 -0.48 -18.06
CA VAL A 7 8.26 -0.87 -16.85
C VAL A 7 6.82 -1.19 -17.24
N SER A 8 6.26 -2.29 -16.74
CA SER A 8 4.84 -2.58 -16.92
C SER A 8 4.00 -1.73 -15.96
N ARG A 9 2.70 -1.58 -16.22
CA ARG A 9 1.80 -0.88 -15.30
C ARG A 9 1.76 -1.55 -13.92
N LEU A 10 1.73 -2.88 -13.88
CA LEU A 10 1.72 -3.64 -12.63
C LEU A 10 3.04 -3.45 -11.86
N ASP A 11 4.18 -3.55 -12.54
CA ASP A 11 5.49 -3.30 -11.93
C ASP A 11 5.60 -1.86 -11.40
N ALA A 12 5.10 -0.87 -12.15
CA ALA A 12 5.03 0.51 -11.66
C ALA A 12 4.18 0.66 -10.40
N ALA A 13 3.04 -0.03 -10.31
CA ALA A 13 2.16 0.00 -9.14
C ALA A 13 2.84 -0.61 -7.90
N HIS A 14 3.47 -1.78 -8.03
CA HIS A 14 4.24 -2.39 -6.94
C HIS A 14 5.38 -1.48 -6.47
N ARG A 15 6.15 -0.88 -7.40
CA ARG A 15 7.22 0.05 -7.03
C ARG A 15 6.69 1.28 -6.28
N GLN A 16 5.54 1.81 -6.69
CA GLN A 16 4.89 2.94 -6.01
C GLN A 16 4.41 2.55 -4.61
N LEU A 17 3.78 1.39 -4.44
CA LEU A 17 3.38 0.88 -3.12
C LEU A 17 4.57 0.63 -2.21
N ASN A 18 5.60 -0.07 -2.70
CA ASN A 18 6.79 -0.38 -1.90
C ASN A 18 7.47 0.89 -1.41
N LEU A 19 7.61 1.90 -2.27
CA LEU A 19 8.16 3.19 -1.86
C LEU A 19 7.24 3.89 -0.84
N ALA A 20 5.92 3.90 -1.06
CA ALA A 20 4.99 4.52 -0.12
C ALA A 20 5.02 3.86 1.27
N ILE A 21 5.07 2.52 1.32
CA ILE A 21 5.17 1.74 2.55
C ILE A 21 6.49 2.07 3.29
N ARG A 22 7.61 2.11 2.57
CA ARG A 22 8.91 2.49 3.15
C ARG A 22 8.87 3.91 3.72
N LEU A 23 8.27 4.86 3.01
CA LEU A 23 8.09 6.24 3.46
C LEU A 23 7.18 6.33 4.70
N LEU A 24 6.09 5.55 4.73
CA LEU A 24 5.17 5.48 5.87
C LEU A 24 5.90 5.02 7.13
N PHE A 25 6.65 3.93 7.04
CA PHE A 25 7.39 3.40 8.20
C PHE A 25 8.59 4.26 8.59
N ALA A 26 9.14 5.04 7.66
CA ALA A 26 10.11 6.10 7.96
C ALA A 26 9.47 7.36 8.58
N SER A 27 8.13 7.41 8.74
CA SER A 27 7.40 8.63 9.15
C SER A 27 7.75 9.84 8.28
N ALA A 28 7.93 9.61 6.98
CA ALA A 28 8.28 10.64 6.01
C ALA A 28 7.05 11.48 5.60
N ASP A 29 7.21 12.30 4.56
CA ASP A 29 6.18 13.24 4.11
C ASP A 29 4.84 12.54 3.74
N PRO A 30 3.74 12.83 4.45
CA PRO A 30 2.43 12.24 4.16
C PRO A 30 1.89 12.62 2.78
N VAL A 31 2.26 13.77 2.21
CA VAL A 31 1.82 14.16 0.86
C VAL A 31 2.44 13.24 -0.18
N ALA A 32 3.74 12.94 -0.06
CA ALA A 32 4.43 12.01 -0.94
C ALA A 32 3.84 10.59 -0.84
N ILE A 33 3.57 10.13 0.38
CA ILE A 33 2.93 8.83 0.63
C ILE A 33 1.57 8.77 -0.07
N HIS A 34 0.72 9.76 0.17
CA HIS A 34 -0.63 9.81 -0.39
C HIS A 34 -0.62 9.82 -1.93
N THR A 35 0.31 10.56 -2.53
CA THR A 35 0.49 10.65 -3.97
C THR A 35 0.82 9.29 -4.59
N LEU A 36 1.81 8.60 -4.01
CA LEU A 36 2.27 7.30 -4.50
C LEU A 36 1.18 6.23 -4.36
N VAL A 37 0.51 6.20 -3.21
CA VAL A 37 -0.61 5.29 -2.96
C VAL A 37 -1.74 5.55 -3.96
N GLY A 38 -2.16 6.80 -4.15
CA GLY A 38 -3.22 7.14 -5.08
C GLY A 38 -2.91 6.75 -6.53
N ALA A 39 -1.65 6.91 -6.97
CA ALA A 39 -1.20 6.46 -8.28
C ALA A 39 -1.27 4.93 -8.42
N ALA A 40 -0.79 4.19 -7.42
CA ALA A 40 -0.84 2.73 -7.43
C ALA A 40 -2.28 2.21 -7.39
N THR A 41 -3.15 2.74 -6.52
CA THR A 41 -4.56 2.36 -6.44
C THR A 41 -5.27 2.56 -7.78
N THR A 42 -4.98 3.67 -8.48
CA THR A 42 -5.58 3.95 -9.79
C THR A 42 -5.20 2.87 -10.82
N ILE A 43 -3.96 2.39 -10.80
CA ILE A 43 -3.52 1.32 -11.70
C ILE A 43 -4.20 0.00 -11.33
N LEU A 44 -4.15 -0.37 -10.05
CA LEU A 44 -4.58 -1.68 -9.55
C LEU A 44 -6.09 -1.86 -9.60
N HIS A 45 -6.86 -0.83 -9.26
CA HIS A 45 -8.33 -0.87 -9.34
C HIS A 45 -8.82 -1.05 -10.77
N ASN A 46 -8.18 -0.40 -11.76
CA ASN A 46 -8.53 -0.59 -13.16
C ASN A 46 -8.21 -1.99 -13.69
N ALA A 47 -7.31 -2.72 -13.03
CA ALA A 47 -6.91 -4.07 -13.41
C ALA A 47 -7.76 -5.16 -12.72
N SER A 48 -8.39 -4.85 -11.58
CA SER A 48 -9.31 -5.75 -10.87
C SER A 48 -10.60 -4.99 -10.46
N PRO A 49 -11.54 -4.78 -11.41
CA PRO A 49 -12.76 -4.02 -11.15
C PRO A 49 -13.82 -4.84 -10.38
N GLU A 50 -13.70 -6.17 -10.34
CA GLU A 50 -14.71 -7.07 -9.75
C GLU A 50 -14.48 -7.37 -8.27
N HIS A 51 -13.38 -6.92 -7.67
CA HIS A 51 -13.18 -7.09 -6.23
C HIS A 51 -14.14 -6.16 -5.48
N ASP A 52 -15.14 -6.76 -4.84
CA ASP A 52 -15.89 -6.12 -3.76
C ASP A 52 -14.89 -5.91 -2.62
N ASN A 53 -14.29 -4.73 -2.61
CA ASN A 53 -13.34 -4.28 -1.61
C ASN A 53 -14.01 -4.04 -0.25
N GLY A 54 -15.21 -4.60 0.02
CA GLY A 54 -15.95 -4.49 1.27
C GLY A 54 -16.33 -3.05 1.64
N LEU A 55 -15.97 -2.09 0.79
CA LEU A 55 -16.26 -0.68 0.91
C LEU A 55 -17.49 -0.40 0.06
N ALA A 56 -18.41 0.39 0.60
CA ALA A 56 -19.42 1.01 -0.25
C ALA A 56 -18.70 1.75 -1.39
N PRO A 57 -19.16 1.65 -2.65
CA PRO A 57 -18.55 2.36 -3.79
C PRO A 57 -18.34 3.85 -3.54
N THR A 58 -19.19 4.47 -2.71
CA THR A 58 -19.08 5.86 -2.25
C THR A 58 -17.88 6.12 -1.33
N GLU A 59 -17.48 5.16 -0.51
CA GLU A 59 -16.36 5.27 0.42
C GLU A 59 -15.02 5.07 -0.30
N PHE A 60 -14.96 4.08 -1.19
CA PHE A 60 -13.84 3.92 -2.12
C PHE A 60 -13.68 5.14 -3.04
N TYR A 61 -14.79 5.64 -3.60
CA TYR A 61 -14.82 6.86 -4.40
C TYR A 61 -14.35 8.06 -3.57
N ARG A 62 -14.80 8.23 -2.32
CA ARG A 62 -14.34 9.32 -1.45
C ARG A 62 -12.84 9.27 -1.21
N MET A 63 -12.28 8.10 -0.91
CA MET A 63 -10.86 7.94 -0.60
C MET A 63 -9.98 8.16 -1.83
N THR A 64 -10.36 7.58 -2.97
CA THR A 64 -9.63 7.73 -4.23
C THR A 64 -9.80 9.12 -4.84
N HIS A 65 -10.99 9.73 -4.77
CA HIS A 65 -11.20 11.09 -5.23
C HIS A 65 -10.52 12.12 -4.35
N LYS A 66 -10.44 11.97 -3.02
CA LYS A 66 -9.62 12.87 -2.20
C LYS A 66 -8.16 12.87 -2.68
N ALA A 67 -7.59 11.69 -2.93
CA ALA A 67 -6.22 11.55 -3.41
C ALA A 67 -5.99 12.12 -4.80
N GLN A 68 -6.91 11.85 -5.72
CA GLN A 68 -6.83 12.39 -7.07
C GLN A 68 -7.16 13.89 -7.15
N ASN A 69 -8.04 14.39 -6.28
CA ASN A 69 -8.46 15.79 -6.26
C ASN A 69 -7.42 16.72 -5.62
N LEU A 70 -6.58 16.22 -4.70
CA LEU A 70 -5.44 16.97 -4.13
C LEU A 70 -4.58 17.62 -5.22
N PHE A 71 -4.36 16.91 -6.34
CA PHE A 71 -3.54 17.42 -7.45
C PHE A 71 -4.34 17.77 -8.72
N LYS A 72 -5.53 17.19 -8.94
CA LYS A 72 -6.38 17.56 -10.10
C LYS A 72 -6.98 18.97 -10.00
N GLN A 73 -7.14 19.53 -8.79
CA GLN A 73 -7.63 20.91 -8.62
C GLN A 73 -6.54 21.99 -8.74
N ALA A 74 -5.28 21.61 -8.99
CA ALA A 74 -4.16 22.53 -9.18
C ALA A 74 -4.31 23.51 -10.37
N GLY A 75 -5.42 23.44 -11.11
CA GLY A 75 -5.77 24.41 -12.15
C GLY A 75 -6.51 25.67 -11.67
N MET A 76 -6.96 25.76 -10.41
CA MET A 76 -7.83 26.90 -10.00
C MET A 76 -7.36 27.72 -8.81
N ASP A 77 -6.54 27.18 -7.90
CA ASP A 77 -5.92 27.96 -6.81
C ASP A 77 -4.76 27.15 -6.20
N LEU A 78 -3.52 27.65 -6.33
CA LEU A 78 -2.33 27.00 -5.76
C LEU A 78 -2.21 27.21 -4.25
N GLU A 79 -2.98 28.14 -3.69
CA GLU A 79 -3.02 28.44 -2.25
C GLU A 79 -4.20 27.75 -1.55
N ALA A 80 -5.01 26.99 -2.29
CA ALA A 80 -6.10 26.22 -1.70
C ALA A 80 -5.56 25.20 -0.69
N MET A 81 -6.01 25.31 0.56
CA MET A 81 -5.61 24.40 1.62
C MET A 81 -6.42 23.11 1.53
N PHE A 82 -5.73 21.98 1.64
CA PHE A 82 -6.34 20.66 1.75
C PHE A 82 -5.94 19.98 3.06
N GLU A 83 -6.92 19.43 3.76
CA GLU A 83 -6.68 18.63 4.96
C GLU A 83 -6.43 17.17 4.57
N LEU A 84 -5.18 16.73 4.73
CA LEU A 84 -4.78 15.34 4.53
C LEU A 84 -4.73 14.63 5.89
N ASP A 85 -5.59 13.63 6.08
CA ASP A 85 -5.44 12.66 7.18
C ASP A 85 -4.53 11.52 6.71
N PRO A 86 -3.35 11.29 7.33
CA PRO A 86 -2.48 10.17 6.99
C PRO A 86 -3.17 8.80 7.06
N LYS A 87 -4.20 8.63 7.91
CA LYS A 87 -4.97 7.38 8.01
C LYS A 87 -5.77 7.06 6.75
N ASP A 88 -6.20 8.08 6.01
CA ASP A 88 -6.84 7.89 4.70
C ASP A 88 -5.84 7.24 3.73
N SER A 89 -4.56 7.63 3.79
CA SER A 89 -3.49 7.06 2.95
C SER A 89 -3.16 5.62 3.35
N GLU A 90 -3.13 5.32 4.64
CA GLU A 90 -2.90 3.96 5.17
C GLU A 90 -4.03 3.02 4.72
N SER A 91 -5.28 3.43 4.93
CA SER A 91 -6.44 2.66 4.49
C SER A 91 -6.43 2.44 2.97
N LEU A 92 -6.12 3.49 2.20
CA LEU A 92 -6.05 3.40 0.74
C LEU A 92 -4.94 2.45 0.26
N ALA A 93 -3.78 2.47 0.92
CA ALA A 93 -2.67 1.56 0.63
C ALA A 93 -3.05 0.11 0.94
N PHE A 94 -3.82 -0.13 2.00
CA PHE A 94 -4.30 -1.48 2.32
C PHE A 94 -5.17 -2.04 1.21
N TRP A 95 -6.15 -1.28 0.73
CA TRP A 95 -6.98 -1.71 -0.39
C TRP A 95 -6.19 -1.88 -1.69
N ALA A 96 -5.19 -1.04 -1.93
CA ALA A 96 -4.29 -1.22 -3.07
C ALA A 96 -3.51 -2.55 -2.96
N VAL A 97 -3.00 -2.89 -1.78
CA VAL A 97 -2.31 -4.17 -1.53
C VAL A 97 -3.25 -5.36 -1.69
N MET A 98 -4.50 -5.27 -1.20
CA MET A 98 -5.49 -6.33 -1.42
C MET A 98 -5.77 -6.54 -2.92
N ASN A 99 -5.97 -5.46 -3.68
CA ASN A 99 -6.14 -5.56 -5.13
C ASN A 99 -4.90 -6.11 -5.84
N ALA A 100 -3.69 -5.78 -5.35
CA ALA A 100 -2.45 -6.31 -5.89
C ALA A 100 -2.33 -7.83 -5.67
N SER A 101 -2.79 -8.35 -4.53
CA SER A 101 -2.74 -9.80 -4.25
C SER A 101 -3.61 -10.65 -5.18
N GLU A 102 -4.66 -10.06 -5.77
CA GLU A 102 -5.49 -10.72 -6.77
C GLU A 102 -4.80 -10.82 -8.14
N LEU A 103 -3.89 -9.89 -8.43
CA LEU A 103 -3.21 -9.80 -9.73
C LEU A 103 -1.90 -10.60 -9.75
N GLY A 104 -1.41 -11.03 -8.59
CA GLY A 104 -0.18 -11.79 -8.46
C GLY A 104 0.39 -11.81 -7.04
N PRO A 105 1.55 -12.45 -6.85
CA PRO A 105 2.21 -12.49 -5.56
C PRO A 105 2.62 -11.08 -5.12
N LEU A 106 2.36 -10.77 -3.84
CA LEU A 106 2.82 -9.55 -3.21
C LEU A 106 4.33 -9.56 -3.01
N SER A 107 4.96 -8.39 -3.10
CA SER A 107 6.33 -8.19 -2.61
C SER A 107 6.38 -8.33 -1.08
N LEU A 108 7.59 -8.47 -0.55
CA LEU A 108 7.80 -8.61 0.89
C LEU A 108 7.35 -7.37 1.67
N GLU A 109 7.58 -6.17 1.13
CA GLU A 109 7.10 -4.92 1.73
C GLU A 109 5.58 -4.86 1.79
N GLU A 110 4.89 -5.31 0.73
CA GLU A 110 3.42 -5.35 0.68
C GLU A 110 2.83 -6.38 1.64
N GLN A 111 3.45 -7.57 1.75
CA GLN A 111 3.04 -8.60 2.71
C GLN A 111 3.20 -8.10 4.15
N LEU A 112 4.36 -7.52 4.47
CA LEU A 112 4.63 -6.92 5.78
C LEU A 112 3.60 -5.83 6.10
N TYR A 113 3.31 -4.97 5.12
CA TYR A 113 2.32 -3.92 5.27
C TYR A 113 0.90 -4.46 5.51
N GLN A 114 0.48 -5.48 4.76
CA GLN A 114 -0.82 -6.13 4.93
C GLN A 114 -0.99 -6.66 6.36
N GLN A 115 0.01 -7.39 6.85
CA GLN A 115 0.02 -7.92 8.22
C GLN A 115 0.01 -6.80 9.25
N TRP A 116 0.84 -5.77 9.07
CA TRP A 116 0.88 -4.61 9.97
C TRP A 116 -0.47 -3.90 10.07
N TYR A 117 -1.14 -3.68 8.93
CA TYR A 117 -2.42 -3.00 8.87
C TYR A 117 -3.51 -3.82 9.57
N ILE A 118 -3.57 -5.13 9.32
CA ILE A 118 -4.53 -6.04 9.96
C ILE A 118 -4.31 -6.08 11.49
N ALA A 119 -3.05 -6.17 11.95
CA ALA A 119 -2.73 -6.15 13.37
C ALA A 119 -3.10 -4.80 14.04
N SER A 120 -3.04 -3.70 13.29
CA SER A 120 -3.34 -2.34 13.78
C SER A 120 -4.84 -2.04 13.85
N HIS A 121 -5.67 -2.71 13.04
CA HIS A 121 -7.10 -2.45 12.94
C HIS A 121 -7.98 -3.62 13.40
N LEU A 122 -7.37 -4.78 13.68
CA LEU A 122 -8.06 -6.05 14.00
C LEU A 122 -9.23 -6.31 13.06
N LEU A 123 -8.95 -6.40 11.76
CA LEU A 123 -9.96 -6.80 10.78
C LEU A 123 -10.40 -8.24 11.08
N ARG A 124 -11.58 -8.38 11.69
CA ARG A 124 -12.20 -9.67 12.07
C ARG A 124 -13.21 -10.09 11.02
N GLY A 125 -13.20 -11.38 10.68
CA GLY A 125 -14.13 -12.02 9.74
C GLY A 125 -13.58 -13.37 9.29
N GLU A 126 -14.46 -14.30 8.89
CA GLU A 126 -14.05 -15.63 8.42
C GLU A 126 -13.10 -15.54 7.20
N GLU A 127 -13.34 -14.58 6.31
CA GLU A 127 -12.53 -14.33 5.11
C GLU A 127 -11.10 -13.85 5.40
N HIS A 128 -10.83 -13.40 6.63
CA HIS A 128 -9.53 -12.85 7.01
C HIS A 128 -8.86 -13.62 8.13
N GLU A 129 -9.41 -14.74 8.60
CA GLU A 129 -8.92 -15.45 9.79
C GLU A 129 -7.47 -15.93 9.64
N THR A 130 -7.09 -16.40 8.44
CA THR A 130 -5.70 -16.81 8.15
C THR A 130 -4.75 -15.62 8.13
N LEU A 131 -5.14 -14.51 7.50
CA LEU A 131 -4.34 -13.29 7.46
C LEU A 131 -4.21 -12.65 8.84
N LEU A 132 -5.29 -12.62 9.62
CA LEU A 132 -5.31 -12.14 11.00
C LEU A 132 -4.40 -12.98 11.90
N SER A 133 -4.46 -14.30 11.78
CA SER A 133 -3.58 -15.20 12.54
C SER A 133 -2.10 -14.92 12.24
N SER A 134 -1.76 -14.77 10.96
CA SER A 134 -0.41 -14.44 10.51
C SER A 134 0.05 -13.06 10.99
N ALA A 135 -0.83 -12.06 10.92
CA ALA A 135 -0.57 -10.70 11.42
C ALA A 135 -0.32 -10.68 12.93
N LEU A 136 -1.14 -11.39 13.71
CA LEU A 136 -0.97 -11.49 15.17
C LEU A 136 0.28 -12.28 15.57
N GLN A 137 0.69 -13.27 14.78
CA GLN A 137 1.97 -13.96 15.00
C GLN A 137 3.17 -13.03 14.75
N THR A 138 3.07 -12.18 13.73
CA THR A 138 4.17 -11.29 13.31
C THR A 138 4.29 -10.06 14.21
N PHE A 139 3.18 -9.38 14.49
CA PHE A 139 3.16 -8.09 15.16
C PHE A 139 2.52 -8.11 16.56
N GLY A 140 1.82 -9.19 16.93
CA GLY A 140 0.88 -9.17 18.04
C GLY A 140 -0.34 -8.28 17.76
N ASP A 141 -1.12 -8.01 18.80
CA ASP A 141 -2.22 -7.04 18.72
C ASP A 141 -1.66 -5.61 18.83
N LEU A 142 -1.82 -4.84 17.76
CA LEU A 142 -1.40 -3.43 17.71
C LEU A 142 -2.59 -2.46 17.85
N SER A 143 -3.85 -2.91 17.90
CA SER A 143 -5.00 -2.00 17.83
C SER A 143 -5.18 -1.15 19.09
N ALA A 144 -4.68 -1.61 20.22
CA ALA A 144 -4.67 -0.83 21.47
C ALA A 144 -3.51 0.17 21.56
N LYS A 145 -2.56 0.14 20.60
CA LYS A 145 -1.38 1.00 20.61
C LYS A 145 -1.66 2.35 19.94
N SER A 146 -0.88 3.37 20.28
CA SER A 146 -0.91 4.64 19.57
C SER A 146 -0.43 4.48 18.12
N ARG A 147 -0.90 5.33 17.20
CA ARG A 147 -0.43 5.33 15.80
C ARG A 147 1.09 5.36 15.69
N ARG A 148 1.77 6.13 16.55
CA ARG A 148 3.24 6.18 16.57
C ARG A 148 3.86 4.82 16.90
N GLU A 149 3.32 4.12 17.89
CA GLU A 149 3.80 2.78 18.26
C GLU A 149 3.49 1.74 17.18
N GLN A 150 2.34 1.85 16.51
CA GLN A 150 1.99 1.04 15.35
C GLN A 150 3.03 1.24 14.24
N ILE A 151 3.29 2.48 13.83
CA ILE A 151 4.29 2.80 12.79
C ILE A 151 5.69 2.31 13.18
N GLN A 152 6.08 2.46 14.45
CA GLN A 152 7.36 1.92 14.95
C GLN A 152 7.44 0.40 14.88
N ALA A 153 6.32 -0.32 15.05
CA ALA A 153 6.29 -1.77 14.85
C ALA A 153 6.54 -2.13 13.38
N GLY A 154 5.86 -1.46 12.45
CA GLY A 154 6.11 -1.64 11.01
C GLY A 154 7.55 -1.31 10.60
N ALA A 155 8.12 -0.22 11.14
CA ALA A 155 9.51 0.16 10.90
C ALA A 155 10.52 -0.90 11.38
N ARG A 156 10.26 -1.55 12.53
CA ARG A 156 11.09 -2.67 13.00
C ARG A 156 10.99 -3.86 12.06
N GLY A 157 9.78 -4.23 11.65
CA GLY A 157 9.58 -5.32 10.69
C GLY A 157 10.28 -5.08 9.36
N LEU A 158 10.27 -3.84 8.86
CA LEU A 158 10.97 -3.46 7.63
C LEU A 158 12.50 -3.55 7.79
N ALA A 159 13.04 -3.13 8.95
CA ALA A 159 14.46 -3.26 9.24
C ALA A 159 14.91 -4.73 9.34
N GLU A 160 14.08 -5.60 9.91
CA GLU A 160 14.33 -7.05 9.97
C GLU A 160 14.29 -7.68 8.58
N LEU A 161 13.37 -7.22 7.72
CA LEU A 161 13.30 -7.63 6.31
C LEU A 161 14.61 -7.30 5.58
N ASP A 162 15.07 -6.05 5.69
CA ASP A 162 16.31 -5.58 5.04
C ASP A 162 17.54 -6.31 5.60
N ALA A 163 17.55 -6.64 6.90
CA ALA A 163 18.63 -7.37 7.55
C ALA A 163 18.70 -8.87 7.17
N SER A 164 17.56 -9.46 6.80
CA SER A 164 17.48 -10.87 6.39
C SER A 164 18.06 -11.12 4.99
N GLY A 165 18.41 -10.06 4.25
CA GLY A 165 18.88 -10.13 2.87
C GLY A 165 17.77 -10.58 1.91
N PRO A 166 18.02 -10.57 0.59
CA PRO A 166 17.08 -11.14 -0.36
C PRO A 166 16.93 -12.64 -0.08
N SER A 167 15.79 -13.04 0.47
CA SER A 167 15.30 -14.40 0.37
C SER A 167 15.26 -14.79 -1.12
N ASP A 168 15.78 -15.98 -1.46
CA ASP A 168 15.79 -16.60 -2.80
C ASP A 168 14.39 -16.69 -3.46
N SER A 169 13.32 -16.22 -2.79
CA SER A 169 11.97 -16.10 -3.31
C SER A 169 11.70 -14.89 -4.19
N THR A 170 12.66 -13.97 -4.42
CA THR A 170 12.50 -12.91 -5.44
C THR A 170 12.76 -13.46 -6.85
N HIS A 171 11.91 -14.38 -7.29
CA HIS A 171 11.82 -14.78 -8.70
C HIS A 171 10.81 -13.90 -9.44
N TRP A 172 11.03 -12.59 -9.46
CA TRP A 172 10.58 -11.79 -10.60
C TRP A 172 11.67 -11.87 -11.67
N LYS A 173 11.79 -13.02 -12.35
CA LYS A 173 12.44 -12.99 -13.65
C LYS A 173 11.45 -12.30 -14.57
N SER A 174 11.85 -11.14 -15.09
CA SER A 174 11.34 -10.54 -16.30
C SER A 174 11.11 -11.64 -17.36
N GLN A 175 9.89 -12.18 -17.47
CA GLN A 175 9.46 -12.87 -18.66
C GLN A 175 9.12 -11.80 -19.70
N GLY A 176 10.17 -11.24 -20.28
CA GLY A 176 10.13 -10.66 -21.61
C GLY A 176 10.47 -11.76 -22.61
N ASP A 177 9.49 -12.59 -22.92
CA ASP A 177 9.48 -13.46 -24.09
C ASP A 177 8.01 -13.63 -24.53
N TYR A 178 7.51 -12.64 -25.26
CA TYR A 178 6.45 -12.85 -26.23
C TYR A 178 6.93 -12.27 -27.55
N GLN A 179 7.04 -13.17 -28.53
CA GLN A 179 7.40 -12.94 -29.92
C GLN A 179 6.48 -11.92 -30.60
#